data_AF-A0A6N3R899-F1
#
_entry.id   AF-A0A6N3R899-F1
#
_cell.length_a   1.000
_cell.length_b   1.000
_cell.length_c   1.000
_cell.angle_alpha   90.00
_cell.angle_beta   90.00
_cell.angle_gamma   90.00
#
_symmetry.space_group_name_H-M   'P 1'
#
loop_
_entity.id
_entity.type
_entity.pdbx_description
1 polymer ?
#
loop_
_entity_poly.entity_id
_entity_poly.type
_entity_poly.pdbx_seq_one_letter_code
_entity_poly.pdbx_strand_id
1 'polypeptide(L)'
;MLPTNNNHRLISNSFSTYSIDTSRAYENYLTHWTEWKNNRIQEEQRDIAFQRLVSCLQNQETNLDLSELGLTTLPEIPPGIKSINISKNNLSLISPLPASLTQLNVSYNRLIELPALPQGLKLLNASHNQLITLPTLPISLKELHVSNNQLCSLPVLPELLETLDVSCNGLAVLPPLPFSLQEISAIGNLLSELPPLPHNIHSIWAIDNMLTDIPYLPENLRNGYFDINQISHIPESILNLRNECSIDISDNPLSSHALQSLQRLTSSPDYHGPQIYFSMSDGQQNTLHRPLADAVTAWFPENKQSDVSQIWHAFEHEEHANTFSAFLDRLSDTVSARNYLRIP
;
A
#
# COMPACT_ATOMS: atom_id res chain seq x y z
N MET A 1 45.81 10.95 72.92
CA MET A 1 44.75 10.87 73.94
C MET A 1 43.41 11.03 73.22
N LEU A 2 42.55 10.01 73.30
CA LEU A 2 41.11 10.03 72.94
C LEU A 2 40.32 10.94 73.93
N PRO A 3 39.08 11.40 73.62
CA PRO A 3 37.82 10.61 73.71
C PRO A 3 36.87 10.76 72.48
N THR A 4 36.24 9.71 71.92
CA THR A 4 34.90 9.06 72.20
C THR A 4 33.66 9.97 72.16
N ASN A 5 32.43 9.57 71.78
CA ASN A 5 31.75 8.60 70.89
C ASN A 5 30.22 8.84 71.13
N ASN A 6 29.34 8.33 70.26
CA ASN A 6 27.86 8.09 70.43
C ASN A 6 26.90 9.30 70.26
N ASN A 7 25.69 9.22 69.66
CA ASN A 7 24.92 8.10 69.13
C ASN A 7 23.67 8.56 68.32
N HIS A 8 23.17 7.64 67.48
CA HIS A 8 21.79 7.48 66.95
C HIS A 8 21.23 8.41 65.86
N ARG A 9 21.42 7.96 64.59
CA ARG A 9 20.48 8.20 63.48
C ARG A 9 19.26 7.30 63.63
N LEU A 10 18.08 7.91 63.74
CA LEU A 10 16.79 7.30 63.46
C LEU A 10 16.65 7.18 61.93
N ILE A 11 16.58 5.95 61.42
CA ILE A 11 16.13 5.67 60.05
C ILE A 11 14.61 5.53 60.13
N SER A 12 13.89 6.55 59.68
CA SER A 12 12.43 6.49 59.49
C SER A 12 12.12 5.78 58.17
N ASN A 13 11.40 4.66 58.29
CA ASN A 13 10.83 3.88 57.19
C ASN A 13 9.92 4.73 56.29
N SER A 14 10.20 4.71 54.98
CA SER A 14 9.25 5.07 53.92
C SER A 14 9.32 4.03 52.79
N PHE A 15 8.97 2.79 53.10
CA PHE A 15 8.73 1.72 52.13
C PHE A 15 7.43 1.03 52.53
N SER A 16 6.28 1.37 51.92
CA SER A 16 5.11 0.47 52.02
C SER A 16 3.90 0.78 51.12
N THR A 17 3.81 1.88 50.39
CA THR A 17 2.58 2.19 49.60
C THR A 17 2.64 1.77 48.13
N TYR A 18 3.82 1.80 47.49
CA TYR A 18 3.99 1.42 46.08
C TYR A 18 3.87 -0.09 45.79
N SER A 19 4.12 -0.94 46.80
CA SER A 19 4.17 -2.41 46.63
C SER A 19 2.81 -3.10 46.75
N ILE A 20 1.82 -2.46 47.38
CA ILE A 20 0.52 -3.09 47.66
C ILE A 20 -0.42 -2.91 46.46
N ASP A 21 -0.36 -1.75 45.81
CA ASP A 21 -1.22 -1.41 44.67
C ASP A 21 -0.85 -2.21 43.41
N THR A 22 0.45 -2.44 43.21
CA THR A 22 0.98 -3.29 42.13
C THR A 22 0.62 -4.76 42.32
N SER A 23 0.65 -5.28 43.56
CA SER A 23 0.25 -6.66 43.87
C SER A 23 -1.23 -6.91 43.61
N ARG A 24 -2.10 -5.95 43.96
CA ARG A 24 -3.55 -6.07 43.76
C ARG A 24 -3.95 -5.96 42.29
N ALA A 25 -3.32 -5.06 41.54
CA ALA A 25 -3.51 -4.97 40.09
C ALA A 25 -3.04 -6.25 39.39
N TYR A 26 -1.91 -6.81 39.81
CA TYR A 26 -1.37 -8.06 39.29
C TYR A 26 -2.33 -9.25 39.52
N GLU A 27 -2.87 -9.39 40.73
CA GLU A 27 -3.86 -10.43 41.04
C GLU A 27 -5.13 -10.28 40.20
N ASN A 28 -5.62 -9.06 40.01
CA ASN A 28 -6.79 -8.80 39.17
C ASN A 28 -6.56 -9.25 37.72
N TYR A 29 -5.43 -8.91 37.09
CA TYR A 29 -5.12 -9.37 35.73
C TYR A 29 -5.10 -10.90 35.64
N LEU A 30 -4.47 -11.56 36.62
CA LEU A 30 -4.36 -13.01 36.64
C LEU A 30 -5.73 -13.69 36.71
N THR A 31 -6.66 -13.16 37.50
CA THR A 31 -8.04 -13.66 37.57
C THR A 31 -8.75 -13.53 36.23
N HIS A 32 -8.75 -12.34 35.62
CA HIS A 32 -9.42 -12.10 34.33
C HIS A 32 -8.80 -12.94 33.20
N TRP A 33 -7.48 -13.06 33.15
CA TRP A 33 -6.79 -13.89 32.17
C TRP A 33 -7.08 -15.38 32.36
N THR A 34 -7.23 -15.84 33.61
CA THR A 34 -7.60 -17.23 33.90
C THR A 34 -9.01 -17.53 33.42
N GLU A 35 -9.96 -16.64 33.67
CA GLU A 35 -11.33 -16.76 33.16
C GLU A 35 -11.36 -16.76 31.63
N TRP A 36 -10.66 -15.81 30.99
CA TRP A 36 -10.55 -15.74 29.53
C TRP A 36 -9.94 -17.03 28.94
N LYS A 37 -8.89 -17.56 29.55
CA LYS A 37 -8.24 -18.81 29.12
C LYS A 37 -9.19 -20.00 29.20
N ASN A 38 -9.99 -20.08 30.28
CA ASN A 38 -10.92 -21.18 30.52
C ASN A 38 -12.14 -21.12 29.58
N ASN A 39 -12.54 -19.93 29.12
CA ASN A 39 -13.63 -19.71 28.17
C ASN A 39 -13.21 -19.92 26.69
N ARG A 40 -12.28 -20.84 26.42
CA ARG A 40 -11.76 -21.08 25.06
C ARG A 40 -12.79 -21.80 24.17
N ILE A 41 -12.82 -21.38 22.90
CA ILE A 41 -13.46 -22.13 21.82
C ILE A 41 -12.44 -23.16 21.29
N GLN A 42 -12.91 -24.26 20.72
CA GLN A 42 -12.07 -25.33 20.18
C GLN A 42 -11.01 -24.75 19.20
N GLU A 43 -9.77 -25.26 19.26
CA GLU A 43 -8.60 -24.87 18.42
C GLU A 43 -7.78 -23.62 18.83
N GLU A 44 -8.17 -22.88 19.87
CA GLU A 44 -7.38 -21.71 20.33
C GLU A 44 -6.23 -22.07 21.29
N GLN A 45 -5.06 -21.45 21.11
CA GLN A 45 -3.88 -21.61 21.98
C GLN A 45 -3.85 -20.60 23.14
N ARG A 46 -4.99 -20.42 23.84
CA ARG A 46 -5.10 -19.47 24.98
C ARG A 46 -4.16 -19.80 26.13
N ASP A 47 -3.79 -21.07 26.32
CA ASP A 47 -2.82 -21.47 27.35
C ASP A 47 -1.44 -20.83 27.12
N ILE A 48 -0.99 -20.77 25.86
CA ILE A 48 0.27 -20.12 25.49
C ILE A 48 0.14 -18.61 25.60
N ALA A 49 -0.97 -18.03 25.13
CA ALA A 49 -1.25 -16.60 25.29
C ALA A 49 -1.18 -16.18 26.77
N PHE A 50 -1.81 -16.97 27.65
CA PHE A 50 -1.76 -16.75 29.10
C PHE A 50 -0.34 -16.77 29.65
N GLN A 51 0.48 -17.74 29.25
CA GLN A 51 1.89 -17.81 29.68
C GLN A 51 2.68 -16.57 29.22
N ARG A 52 2.48 -16.13 27.98
CA ARG A 52 3.14 -14.94 27.43
C ARG A 52 2.70 -13.67 28.15
N LEU A 53 1.41 -13.52 28.44
CA LEU A 53 0.87 -12.40 29.22
C LEU A 53 1.46 -12.35 30.63
N VAL A 54 1.48 -13.48 31.34
CA VAL A 54 2.04 -13.58 32.70
C VAL A 54 3.54 -13.28 32.70
N SER A 55 4.30 -13.86 31.77
CA SER A 55 5.74 -13.58 31.63
C SER A 55 6.00 -12.09 31.38
N CYS A 56 5.26 -11.49 30.45
CA CYS A 56 5.37 -10.08 30.12
C CYS A 56 5.13 -9.19 31.34
N LEU A 57 4.08 -9.49 32.12
CA LEU A 57 3.74 -8.74 33.32
C LEU A 57 4.76 -8.93 34.45
N GLN A 58 5.22 -10.16 34.69
CA GLN A 58 6.23 -10.48 35.73
C GLN A 58 7.57 -9.81 35.46
N ASN A 59 8.00 -9.81 34.19
CA ASN A 59 9.27 -9.23 33.76
C ASN A 59 9.17 -7.72 33.50
N GLN A 60 7.98 -7.12 33.61
CA GLN A 60 7.70 -5.71 33.28
C GLN A 60 8.14 -5.36 31.85
N GLU A 61 7.94 -6.30 30.93
CA GLU A 61 8.25 -6.11 29.53
C GLU A 61 7.28 -5.09 28.90
N THR A 62 7.78 -4.34 27.93
CA THR A 62 6.96 -3.39 27.16
C THR A 62 6.51 -3.95 25.82
N ASN A 63 6.95 -5.16 25.47
CA ASN A 63 6.68 -5.80 24.20
C ASN A 63 5.90 -7.08 24.48
N LEU A 64 4.78 -7.26 23.81
CA LEU A 64 3.91 -8.42 24.00
C LEU A 64 3.61 -9.07 22.66
N ASP A 65 3.96 -10.35 22.52
CA ASP A 65 3.70 -11.13 21.32
C ASP A 65 2.64 -12.22 21.57
N LEU A 66 1.46 -12.04 21.00
CA LEU A 66 0.33 -12.97 20.99
C LEU A 66 0.03 -13.47 19.56
N SER A 67 1.00 -13.41 18.65
CA SER A 67 0.83 -13.87 17.26
C SER A 67 0.77 -15.39 17.13
N GLU A 68 0.08 -15.86 16.08
CA GLU A 68 -0.02 -17.27 15.67
C GLU A 68 -0.67 -18.21 16.70
N LEU A 69 -1.67 -17.73 17.42
CA LEU A 69 -2.34 -18.48 18.51
C LEU A 69 -3.79 -18.86 18.20
N GLY A 70 -4.28 -18.53 17.00
CA GLY A 70 -5.66 -18.79 16.58
C GLY A 70 -6.72 -18.05 17.40
N LEU A 71 -6.36 -16.98 18.10
CA LEU A 71 -7.23 -16.29 19.06
C LEU A 71 -8.44 -15.67 18.35
N THR A 72 -9.63 -15.85 18.92
CA THR A 72 -10.85 -15.19 18.43
C THR A 72 -11.22 -13.93 19.23
N THR A 73 -10.69 -13.82 20.46
CA THR A 73 -10.87 -12.68 21.36
C THR A 73 -9.56 -12.39 22.09
N LEU A 74 -9.45 -11.18 22.64
CA LEU A 74 -8.31 -10.78 23.47
C LEU A 74 -8.76 -10.48 24.90
N PRO A 75 -7.93 -10.82 25.91
CA PRO A 75 -8.14 -10.31 27.25
C PRO A 75 -7.71 -8.85 27.35
N GLU A 76 -7.95 -8.22 28.51
CA GLU A 76 -7.43 -6.89 28.80
C GLU A 76 -5.89 -6.88 28.76
N ILE A 77 -5.35 -5.89 28.06
CA ILE A 77 -3.90 -5.71 27.87
C ILE A 77 -3.38 -4.71 28.92
N PRO A 78 -2.25 -5.00 29.60
CA PRO A 78 -1.70 -4.11 30.61
C PRO A 78 -1.33 -2.72 30.05
N PRO A 79 -1.53 -1.63 30.81
CA PRO A 79 -1.31 -0.25 30.34
C PRO A 79 0.16 0.11 30.10
N GLY A 80 1.12 -0.74 30.49
CA GLY A 80 2.56 -0.50 30.31
C GLY A 80 3.13 -0.93 28.95
N ILE A 81 2.33 -1.62 28.12
CA ILE A 81 2.78 -2.19 26.85
C ILE A 81 2.93 -1.10 25.79
N LYS A 82 4.13 -1.04 25.18
CA LYS A 82 4.50 -0.10 24.11
C LYS A 82 4.45 -0.72 22.73
N SER A 83 4.68 -2.03 22.61
CA SER A 83 4.63 -2.76 21.34
C SER A 83 3.83 -4.03 21.52
N ILE A 84 2.85 -4.26 20.64
CA ILE A 84 2.04 -5.47 20.68
C ILE A 84 1.92 -6.09 19.29
N ASN A 85 2.22 -7.39 19.20
CA ASN A 85 2.02 -8.20 18.02
C ASN A 85 0.90 -9.21 18.28
N ILE A 86 -0.19 -9.11 17.55
CA ILE A 86 -1.37 -9.99 17.63
C ILE A 86 -1.70 -10.54 16.23
N SER A 87 -0.71 -10.56 15.35
CA SER A 87 -0.89 -10.99 13.96
C SER A 87 -1.20 -12.49 13.84
N LYS A 88 -1.77 -12.90 12.71
CA LYS A 88 -2.07 -14.31 12.39
C LYS A 88 -2.96 -14.98 13.44
N ASN A 89 -4.06 -14.31 13.77
CA ASN A 89 -5.12 -14.82 14.64
C ASN A 89 -6.46 -14.76 13.89
N ASN A 90 -7.56 -15.00 14.60
CA ASN A 90 -8.90 -15.05 14.03
C ASN A 90 -9.80 -13.95 14.63
N LEU A 91 -9.19 -12.83 15.03
CA LEU A 91 -9.91 -11.73 15.69
C LEU A 91 -10.84 -11.03 14.72
N SER A 92 -12.10 -10.84 15.13
CA SER A 92 -13.08 -10.00 14.43
C SER A 92 -13.23 -8.60 15.03
N LEU A 93 -12.85 -8.44 16.30
CA LEU A 93 -12.88 -7.19 17.06
C LEU A 93 -11.62 -7.11 17.93
N ILE A 94 -11.18 -5.88 18.21
CA ILE A 94 -10.15 -5.60 19.21
C ILE A 94 -10.75 -4.70 20.30
N SER A 95 -10.54 -5.09 21.56
CA SER A 95 -10.83 -4.28 22.73
C SER A 95 -10.04 -2.95 22.73
N PRO A 96 -10.42 -1.95 23.53
CA PRO A 96 -9.64 -0.71 23.65
C PRO A 96 -8.16 -0.96 23.93
N LEU A 97 -7.30 -0.26 23.19
CA LEU A 97 -5.85 -0.41 23.24
C LEU A 97 -5.25 0.43 24.38
N PRO A 98 -4.12 0.01 24.97
CA PRO A 98 -3.46 0.79 26.02
C PRO A 98 -2.94 2.13 25.47
N ALA A 99 -3.11 3.21 26.24
CA ALA A 99 -2.75 4.57 25.81
C ALA A 99 -1.23 4.76 25.57
N SER A 100 -0.38 3.91 26.15
CA SER A 100 1.08 3.93 26.02
C SER A 100 1.60 3.26 24.74
N LEU A 101 0.72 2.65 23.95
CA LEU A 101 1.09 1.87 22.77
C LEU A 101 1.70 2.76 21.68
N THR A 102 2.83 2.33 21.16
CA THR A 102 3.59 2.99 20.09
C THR A 102 3.68 2.15 18.82
N GLN A 103 3.52 0.83 18.94
CA GLN A 103 3.55 -0.09 17.80
C GLN A 103 2.43 -1.13 17.95
N LEU A 104 1.66 -1.32 16.89
CA LEU A 104 0.56 -2.27 16.84
C LEU A 104 0.64 -3.08 15.55
N ASN A 105 0.76 -4.41 15.68
CA ASN A 105 0.60 -5.32 14.56
C ASN A 105 -0.61 -6.23 14.81
N VAL A 106 -1.65 -6.08 13.99
CA VAL A 106 -2.89 -6.86 13.99
C VAL A 106 -3.13 -7.52 12.63
N SER A 107 -2.08 -7.64 11.82
CA SER A 107 -2.16 -8.20 10.48
C SER A 107 -2.63 -9.66 10.47
N TYR A 108 -3.18 -10.13 9.35
CA TYR A 108 -3.67 -11.50 9.20
C TYR A 108 -4.70 -11.86 10.29
N ASN A 109 -5.76 -11.07 10.38
CA ASN A 109 -6.92 -11.32 11.23
C ASN A 109 -8.20 -11.24 10.38
N ARG A 110 -9.37 -11.09 11.00
CA ARG A 110 -10.68 -10.96 10.34
C ARG A 110 -11.39 -9.67 10.77
N LEU A 111 -10.62 -8.62 11.04
CA LEU A 111 -11.14 -7.36 11.56
C LEU A 111 -11.93 -6.63 10.47
N ILE A 112 -13.14 -6.19 10.82
CA ILE A 112 -13.99 -5.36 9.94
C ILE A 112 -13.80 -3.87 10.26
N GLU A 113 -13.42 -3.57 11.50
CA GLU A 113 -13.09 -2.23 11.98
C GLU A 113 -11.92 -2.27 12.97
N LEU A 114 -11.26 -1.12 13.14
CA LEU A 114 -10.26 -0.91 14.19
C LEU A 114 -10.86 -0.06 15.32
N PRO A 115 -10.45 -0.30 16.58
CA PRO A 115 -10.82 0.58 17.69
C PRO A 115 -10.15 1.95 17.55
N ALA A 116 -10.53 2.89 18.41
CA ALA A 116 -9.83 4.17 18.52
C ALA A 116 -8.34 3.95 18.78
N LEU A 117 -7.50 4.58 17.95
CA LEU A 117 -6.05 4.40 18.01
C LEU A 117 -5.43 5.27 19.11
N PRO A 118 -4.46 4.76 19.87
CA PRO A 118 -3.72 5.55 20.85
C PRO A 118 -3.00 6.74 20.21
N GLN A 119 -3.05 7.91 20.85
CA GLN A 119 -2.49 9.16 20.30
C GLN A 119 -0.96 9.13 20.15
N GLY A 120 -0.27 8.20 20.82
CA GLY A 120 1.18 8.01 20.72
C GLY A 120 1.61 6.92 19.73
N LEU A 121 0.67 6.33 18.97
CA LEU A 121 0.98 5.25 18.04
C LEU A 121 1.84 5.76 16.89
N LYS A 122 2.94 5.07 16.61
CA LYS A 122 3.92 5.41 15.56
C LYS A 122 3.87 4.43 14.40
N LEU A 123 3.60 3.16 14.68
CA LEU A 123 3.51 2.10 13.67
C LEU A 123 2.19 1.36 13.84
N LEU A 124 1.43 1.27 12.75
CA LEU A 124 0.24 0.45 12.64
C LEU A 124 0.38 -0.49 11.45
N ASN A 125 0.36 -1.80 11.70
CA ASN A 125 0.17 -2.81 10.68
C ASN A 125 -1.16 -3.54 10.91
N ALA A 126 -2.13 -3.32 10.03
CA ALA A 126 -3.42 -3.98 9.98
C ALA A 126 -3.68 -4.65 8.62
N SER A 127 -2.62 -5.02 7.89
CA SER A 127 -2.73 -5.69 6.60
C SER A 127 -3.42 -7.06 6.70
N HIS A 128 -4.01 -7.54 5.60
CA HIS A 128 -4.72 -8.82 5.55
C HIS A 128 -5.84 -8.92 6.60
N ASN A 129 -6.79 -7.99 6.52
CA ASN A 129 -8.02 -7.97 7.30
C ASN A 129 -9.22 -7.76 6.36
N GLN A 130 -10.38 -7.39 6.91
CA GLN A 130 -11.61 -7.10 6.17
C GLN A 130 -12.05 -5.65 6.43
N LEU A 131 -11.09 -4.75 6.65
CA LEU A 131 -11.38 -3.37 7.01
C LEU A 131 -12.03 -2.64 5.84
N ILE A 132 -13.21 -2.05 6.10
CA ILE A 132 -13.95 -1.25 5.12
C ILE A 132 -13.63 0.24 5.29
N THR A 133 -13.29 0.64 6.53
CA THR A 133 -12.87 2.01 6.87
C THR A 133 -11.73 2.00 7.88
N LEU A 134 -11.04 3.12 8.00
CA LEU A 134 -10.07 3.35 9.08
C LEU A 134 -10.58 4.43 10.04
N PRO A 135 -10.28 4.31 11.35
CA PRO A 135 -10.54 5.37 12.31
C PRO A 135 -9.63 6.58 12.03
N THR A 136 -9.84 7.67 12.76
CA THR A 136 -8.91 8.82 12.73
C THR A 136 -7.50 8.37 13.09
N LEU A 137 -6.55 8.69 12.22
CA LEU A 137 -5.14 8.34 12.42
C LEU A 137 -4.50 9.30 13.43
N PRO A 138 -3.69 8.78 14.37
CA PRO A 138 -3.01 9.63 15.34
C PRO A 138 -1.90 10.45 14.67
N ILE A 139 -1.72 11.69 15.13
CA ILE A 139 -0.74 12.62 14.55
C ILE A 139 0.72 12.14 14.65
N SER A 140 1.02 11.20 15.55
CA SER A 140 2.35 10.63 15.75
C SER A 140 2.68 9.49 14.80
N LEU A 141 1.73 9.04 13.98
CA LEU A 141 1.91 7.88 13.11
C LEU A 141 2.94 8.17 12.02
N LYS A 142 3.91 7.27 11.89
CA LYS A 142 5.01 7.31 10.91
C LYS A 142 4.85 6.22 9.86
N GLU A 143 4.33 5.06 10.26
CA GLU A 143 4.20 3.89 9.39
C GLU A 143 2.77 3.35 9.46
N LEU A 144 2.13 3.25 8.29
CA LEU A 144 0.78 2.70 8.14
C LEU A 144 0.77 1.62 7.07
N HIS A 145 0.49 0.39 7.48
CA HIS A 145 0.30 -0.75 6.59
C HIS A 145 -1.13 -1.28 6.74
N VAL A 146 -1.92 -1.16 5.68
CA VAL A 146 -3.33 -1.59 5.62
C VAL A 146 -3.61 -2.34 4.31
N SER A 147 -2.58 -2.95 3.74
CA SER A 147 -2.70 -3.71 2.49
C SER A 147 -3.61 -4.94 2.63
N ASN A 148 -4.23 -5.38 1.54
CA ASN A 148 -5.16 -6.51 1.52
C ASN A 148 -6.33 -6.31 2.49
N ASN A 149 -7.10 -5.24 2.26
CA ASN A 149 -8.33 -4.91 2.96
C ASN A 149 -9.44 -4.57 1.93
N GLN A 150 -10.54 -3.96 2.37
CA GLN A 150 -11.68 -3.59 1.54
C GLN A 150 -11.93 -2.08 1.60
N LEU A 151 -10.85 -1.29 1.75
CA LEU A 151 -10.93 0.17 1.88
C LEU A 151 -11.30 0.79 0.53
N CYS A 152 -12.36 1.61 0.52
CA CYS A 152 -12.74 2.42 -0.65
C CYS A 152 -12.28 3.88 -0.53
N SER A 153 -11.84 4.30 0.67
CA SER A 153 -11.32 5.63 0.95
C SER A 153 -10.37 5.61 2.15
N LEU A 154 -9.49 6.59 2.25
CA LEU A 154 -8.62 6.80 3.41
C LEU A 154 -9.02 8.07 4.18
N PRO A 155 -8.85 8.09 5.51
CA PRO A 155 -8.94 9.33 6.29
C PRO A 155 -7.78 10.27 5.95
N VAL A 156 -7.81 11.48 6.51
CA VAL A 156 -6.67 12.42 6.39
C VAL A 156 -5.41 11.76 6.95
N LEU A 157 -4.34 11.77 6.15
CA LEU A 157 -3.06 11.22 6.53
C LEU A 157 -2.33 12.17 7.49
N PRO A 158 -1.64 11.66 8.52
CA PRO A 158 -0.90 12.48 9.45
C PRO A 158 0.36 13.09 8.80
N GLU A 159 0.68 14.32 9.16
CA GLU A 159 1.82 15.10 8.61
C GLU A 159 3.21 14.51 8.89
N LEU A 160 3.31 13.52 9.78
CA LEU A 160 4.55 12.82 10.12
C LEU A 160 4.67 11.44 9.46
N LEU A 161 3.72 11.05 8.60
CA LEU A 161 3.72 9.76 7.95
C LEU A 161 4.90 9.67 6.97
N GLU A 162 5.72 8.64 7.12
CA GLU A 162 6.92 8.38 6.33
C GLU A 162 6.67 7.21 5.35
N THR A 163 5.94 6.18 5.78
CA THR A 163 5.63 5.00 4.97
C THR A 163 4.13 4.70 4.95
N LEU A 164 3.59 4.52 3.76
CA LEU A 164 2.18 4.15 3.53
C LEU A 164 2.07 2.95 2.60
N ASP A 165 1.48 1.85 3.09
CA ASP A 165 1.08 0.71 2.26
C ASP A 165 -0.42 0.50 2.32
N VAL A 166 -1.08 0.74 1.19
CA VAL A 166 -2.54 0.60 0.96
C VAL A 166 -2.83 -0.37 -0.19
N SER A 167 -1.86 -1.22 -0.52
CA SER A 167 -1.96 -2.16 -1.64
C SER A 167 -3.14 -3.12 -1.51
N CYS A 168 -3.69 -3.61 -2.62
CA CYS A 168 -4.79 -4.58 -2.67
C CYS A 168 -6.01 -4.10 -1.85
N ASN A 169 -6.56 -2.95 -2.25
CA ASN A 169 -7.79 -2.36 -1.71
C ASN A 169 -8.70 -1.94 -2.88
N GLY A 170 -9.79 -1.23 -2.59
CA GLY A 170 -10.72 -0.68 -3.58
C GLY A 170 -10.61 0.83 -3.76
N LEU A 171 -9.44 1.42 -3.53
CA LEU A 171 -9.27 2.87 -3.55
C LEU A 171 -9.37 3.42 -4.97
N ALA A 172 -10.29 4.35 -5.20
CA ALA A 172 -10.41 5.08 -6.46
C ALA A 172 -9.57 6.37 -6.49
N VAL A 173 -9.32 6.95 -5.31
CA VAL A 173 -8.58 8.20 -5.11
C VAL A 173 -7.79 8.11 -3.79
N LEU A 174 -6.61 8.73 -3.77
CA LEU A 174 -5.82 8.94 -2.54
C LEU A 174 -6.04 10.36 -2.00
N PRO A 175 -6.08 10.55 -0.66
CA PRO A 175 -6.05 11.89 -0.06
C PRO A 175 -4.71 12.58 -0.36
N PRO A 176 -4.59 13.91 -0.08
CA PRO A 176 -3.32 14.60 -0.16
C PRO A 176 -2.22 13.89 0.64
N LEU A 177 -1.06 13.71 0.01
CA LEU A 177 0.07 13.04 0.63
C LEU A 177 0.85 14.01 1.52
N PRO A 178 1.26 13.59 2.74
CA PRO A 178 2.00 14.46 3.65
C PRO A 178 3.43 14.71 3.15
N PHE A 179 4.00 15.87 3.50
CA PHE A 179 5.33 16.28 3.04
C PHE A 179 6.48 15.37 3.53
N SER A 180 6.28 14.65 4.64
CA SER A 180 7.23 13.69 5.20
C SER A 180 7.25 12.35 4.48
N LEU A 181 6.28 12.08 3.60
CA LEU A 181 6.13 10.77 2.98
C LEU A 181 7.33 10.45 2.09
N GLN A 182 7.86 9.27 2.32
CA GLN A 182 9.09 8.75 1.74
C GLN A 182 8.80 7.56 0.83
N GLU A 183 7.85 6.72 1.23
CA GLU A 183 7.48 5.50 0.53
C GLU A 183 5.96 5.36 0.45
N ILE A 184 5.44 5.05 -0.74
CA ILE A 184 4.03 4.72 -0.96
C ILE A 184 3.87 3.46 -1.80
N SER A 185 3.09 2.51 -1.28
CA SER A 185 2.61 1.36 -2.05
C SER A 185 1.09 1.40 -2.14
N ALA A 186 0.58 1.50 -3.36
CA ALA A 186 -0.83 1.51 -3.71
C ALA A 186 -1.15 0.50 -4.81
N ILE A 187 -0.37 -0.60 -4.88
CA ILE A 187 -0.51 -1.68 -5.86
C ILE A 187 -1.93 -2.26 -5.82
N GLY A 188 -2.52 -2.64 -6.96
CA GLY A 188 -3.78 -3.38 -6.99
C GLY A 188 -4.94 -2.58 -6.41
N ASN A 189 -5.15 -1.37 -6.92
CA ASN A 189 -6.26 -0.49 -6.55
C ASN A 189 -7.00 -0.03 -7.82
N LEU A 190 -7.92 0.92 -7.69
CA LEU A 190 -8.72 1.47 -8.79
C LEU A 190 -8.34 2.93 -9.07
N LEU A 191 -7.09 3.33 -8.80
CA LEU A 191 -6.64 4.71 -8.91
C LEU A 191 -6.60 5.13 -10.38
N SER A 192 -7.29 6.23 -10.71
CA SER A 192 -7.26 6.83 -12.05
C SER A 192 -6.20 7.93 -12.21
N GLU A 193 -5.80 8.51 -11.08
CA GLU A 193 -4.76 9.52 -10.95
C GLU A 193 -4.05 9.39 -9.59
N LEU A 194 -2.84 9.94 -9.51
CA LEU A 194 -2.13 10.11 -8.24
C LEU A 194 -2.16 11.59 -7.83
N PRO A 195 -2.30 11.89 -6.52
CA PRO A 195 -2.15 13.25 -6.02
C PRO A 195 -0.70 13.75 -6.23
N PRO A 196 -0.46 15.07 -6.14
CA PRO A 196 0.89 15.62 -6.21
C PRO A 196 1.84 14.95 -5.23
N LEU A 197 2.98 14.49 -5.75
CA LEU A 197 3.95 13.74 -4.99
C LEU A 197 4.81 14.68 -4.12
N PRO A 198 5.09 14.32 -2.85
CA PRO A 198 5.97 15.11 -1.99
C PRO A 198 7.44 14.95 -2.41
N HIS A 199 8.23 16.01 -2.20
CA HIS A 199 9.64 16.07 -2.64
C HIS A 199 10.58 15.05 -1.96
N ASN A 200 10.19 14.50 -0.80
CA ASN A 200 10.97 13.52 -0.05
C ASN A 200 10.71 12.07 -0.49
N ILE A 201 9.74 11.84 -1.38
CA ILE A 201 9.41 10.50 -1.83
C ILE A 201 10.57 9.92 -2.64
N HIS A 202 10.97 8.71 -2.28
CA HIS A 202 12.03 7.98 -2.97
C HIS A 202 11.55 6.66 -3.55
N SER A 203 10.41 6.11 -3.09
CA SER A 203 9.82 4.90 -3.67
C SER A 203 8.31 5.01 -3.85
N ILE A 204 7.83 4.62 -5.04
CA ILE A 204 6.42 4.60 -5.43
C ILE A 204 6.11 3.26 -6.09
N TRP A 205 5.12 2.56 -5.57
CA TRP A 205 4.53 1.38 -6.20
C TRP A 205 3.06 1.61 -6.49
N ALA A 206 2.71 1.85 -7.75
CA ALA A 206 1.34 2.08 -8.22
C ALA A 206 0.95 1.09 -9.33
N ILE A 207 1.45 -0.15 -9.19
CA ILE A 207 1.24 -1.27 -10.11
C ILE A 207 -0.24 -1.68 -10.10
N ASP A 208 -0.77 -2.17 -11.23
CA ASP A 208 -2.13 -2.74 -11.33
C ASP A 208 -3.21 -1.75 -10.83
N ASN A 209 -3.32 -0.64 -11.55
CA ASN A 209 -4.26 0.43 -11.31
C ASN A 209 -4.88 0.90 -12.64
N MET A 210 -5.63 2.01 -12.61
CA MET A 210 -6.28 2.61 -13.78
C MET A 210 -5.64 3.95 -14.16
N LEU A 211 -4.36 4.17 -13.83
CA LEU A 211 -3.68 5.45 -14.04
C LEU A 211 -3.59 5.78 -15.53
N THR A 212 -3.98 7.00 -15.89
CA THR A 212 -3.98 7.46 -17.29
C THR A 212 -2.75 8.28 -17.66
N ASP A 213 -2.12 8.89 -16.66
CA ASP A 213 -0.95 9.74 -16.79
C ASP A 213 0.02 9.50 -15.63
N ILE A 214 1.30 9.79 -15.86
CA ILE A 214 2.33 9.78 -14.82
C ILE A 214 2.42 11.19 -14.22
N PRO A 215 2.31 11.37 -12.89
CA PRO A 215 2.46 12.67 -12.26
C PRO A 215 3.90 13.20 -12.39
N TYR A 216 4.10 14.47 -12.02
CA TYR A 216 5.46 15.00 -11.91
C TYR A 216 6.26 14.20 -10.86
N LEU A 217 7.33 13.54 -11.32
CA LEU A 217 8.20 12.73 -10.48
C LEU A 217 9.32 13.61 -9.88
N PRO A 218 9.52 13.61 -8.55
CA PRO A 218 10.56 14.42 -7.92
C PRO A 218 11.96 13.85 -8.17
N GLU A 219 12.98 14.71 -8.15
CA GLU A 219 14.37 14.34 -8.47
C GLU A 219 15.00 13.32 -7.52
N ASN A 220 14.46 13.20 -6.30
CA ASN A 220 14.93 12.25 -5.29
C ASN A 220 14.36 10.85 -5.46
N LEU A 221 13.45 10.65 -6.43
CA LEU A 221 12.83 9.37 -6.72
C LEU A 221 13.91 8.35 -7.13
N ARG A 222 13.90 7.19 -6.47
CA ARG A 222 14.77 6.05 -6.78
C ARG A 222 14.01 4.95 -7.49
N ASN A 223 12.76 4.72 -7.11
CA ASN A 223 11.96 3.64 -7.64
C ASN A 223 10.54 4.12 -7.92
N GLY A 224 10.08 3.96 -9.17
CA GLY A 224 8.72 4.30 -9.58
C GLY A 224 8.13 3.19 -10.44
N TYR A 225 7.25 2.38 -9.87
CA TYR A 225 6.58 1.28 -10.56
C TYR A 225 5.15 1.68 -10.90
N PHE A 226 4.87 1.79 -12.20
CA PHE A 226 3.59 2.16 -12.79
C PHE A 226 3.14 1.13 -13.83
N ASP A 227 3.69 -0.09 -13.78
CA ASP A 227 3.32 -1.17 -14.68
C ASP A 227 1.86 -1.60 -14.48
N ILE A 228 1.25 -2.18 -15.53
CA ILE A 228 -0.14 -2.63 -15.53
C ILE A 228 -1.09 -1.47 -15.20
N ASN A 229 -1.10 -0.45 -16.06
CA ASN A 229 -1.95 0.74 -15.94
C ASN A 229 -2.55 1.13 -17.31
N GLN A 230 -3.16 2.31 -17.41
CA GLN A 230 -3.75 2.85 -18.63
C GLN A 230 -2.93 4.04 -19.19
N ILE A 231 -1.64 4.11 -18.88
CA ILE A 231 -0.77 5.23 -19.28
C ILE A 231 -0.53 5.17 -20.79
N SER A 232 -0.87 6.26 -21.47
CA SER A 232 -0.71 6.38 -22.92
C SER A 232 0.42 7.34 -23.34
N HIS A 233 0.83 8.22 -22.43
CA HIS A 233 1.84 9.24 -22.66
C HIS A 233 2.89 9.23 -21.55
N ILE A 234 4.12 9.56 -21.95
CA ILE A 234 5.28 9.59 -21.06
C ILE A 234 5.74 11.04 -21.01
N PRO A 235 5.73 11.69 -19.83
CA PRO A 235 6.19 13.06 -19.74
C PRO A 235 7.73 13.14 -19.92
N GLU A 236 8.19 14.16 -20.62
CA GLU A 236 9.64 14.40 -20.85
C GLU A 236 10.43 14.54 -19.53
N SER A 237 9.77 14.98 -18.45
CA SER A 237 10.37 15.11 -17.12
C SER A 237 10.95 13.81 -16.57
N ILE A 238 10.47 12.64 -17.04
CA ILE A 238 11.04 11.35 -16.63
C ILE A 238 12.50 11.25 -17.05
N LEU A 239 12.89 11.83 -18.18
CA LEU A 239 14.28 11.80 -18.68
C LEU A 239 15.23 12.64 -17.82
N ASN A 240 14.72 13.54 -16.99
CA ASN A 240 15.53 14.39 -16.11
C ASN A 240 15.91 13.69 -14.79
N LEU A 241 15.38 12.50 -14.53
CA LEU A 241 15.70 11.73 -13.34
C LEU A 241 17.15 11.21 -13.42
N ARG A 242 17.73 10.91 -12.26
CA ARG A 242 19.10 10.40 -12.16
C ARG A 242 19.18 8.96 -12.66
N ASN A 243 20.36 8.53 -13.09
CA ASN A 243 20.59 7.18 -13.60
C ASN A 243 20.41 6.07 -12.56
N GLU A 244 20.46 6.38 -11.27
CA GLU A 244 20.11 5.43 -10.19
C GLU A 244 18.60 5.22 -10.02
N CYS A 245 17.78 6.03 -10.70
CA CYS A 245 16.34 5.89 -10.66
C CYS A 245 15.88 4.78 -11.62
N SER A 246 15.05 3.88 -11.12
CA SER A 246 14.39 2.82 -11.89
C SER A 246 12.91 3.14 -12.01
N ILE A 247 12.42 3.23 -13.25
CA ILE A 247 11.03 3.48 -13.60
C ILE A 247 10.50 2.31 -14.41
N ASP A 248 9.43 1.68 -13.95
CA ASP A 248 8.73 0.63 -14.70
C ASP A 248 7.38 1.15 -15.19
N ILE A 249 7.19 1.11 -16.51
CA ILE A 249 5.97 1.50 -17.21
C ILE A 249 5.51 0.39 -18.14
N SER A 250 5.95 -0.84 -17.88
CA SER A 250 5.58 -2.03 -18.63
C SER A 250 4.06 -2.24 -18.62
N ASP A 251 3.55 -2.94 -19.63
CA ASP A 251 2.14 -3.31 -19.72
C ASP A 251 1.15 -2.12 -19.62
N ASN A 252 1.56 -0.99 -20.21
CA ASN A 252 0.73 0.20 -20.42
C ASN A 252 0.41 0.38 -21.92
N PRO A 253 -0.73 1.00 -22.28
CA PRO A 253 -1.14 1.25 -23.67
C PRO A 253 -0.36 2.41 -24.33
N LEU A 254 0.97 2.35 -24.25
CA LEU A 254 1.89 3.31 -24.84
C LEU A 254 1.93 3.16 -26.37
N SER A 255 1.99 4.28 -27.08
CA SER A 255 2.11 4.23 -28.55
C SER A 255 3.43 3.59 -28.98
N SER A 256 3.41 2.86 -30.10
CA SER A 256 4.59 2.25 -30.72
C SER A 256 5.70 3.26 -30.99
N HIS A 257 5.33 4.48 -31.37
CA HIS A 257 6.26 5.59 -31.58
C HIS A 257 6.93 6.04 -30.28
N ALA A 258 6.19 6.10 -29.17
CA ALA A 258 6.76 6.42 -27.86
C ALA A 258 7.76 5.34 -27.43
N LEU A 259 7.40 4.06 -27.56
CA LEU A 259 8.28 2.93 -27.24
C LEU A 259 9.56 2.92 -28.10
N GLN A 260 9.45 3.13 -29.41
CA GLN A 260 10.62 3.25 -30.29
C GLN A 260 11.50 4.45 -29.96
N SER A 261 10.88 5.58 -29.57
CA SER A 261 11.62 6.77 -29.16
C SER A 261 12.37 6.54 -27.86
N LEU A 262 11.72 5.93 -26.86
CA LEU A 262 12.38 5.49 -25.63
C LEU A 262 13.51 4.53 -25.92
N GLN A 263 13.28 3.50 -26.73
CA GLN A 263 14.31 2.51 -27.08
C GLN A 263 15.54 3.15 -27.72
N ARG A 264 15.35 4.09 -28.66
CA ARG A 264 16.47 4.83 -29.27
C ARG A 264 17.23 5.69 -28.26
N LEU A 265 16.51 6.35 -27.35
CA LEU A 265 17.11 7.19 -26.32
C LEU A 265 17.90 6.36 -25.30
N THR A 266 17.30 5.32 -24.73
CA THR A 266 17.91 4.50 -23.68
C THR A 266 19.02 3.58 -24.19
N SER A 267 19.03 3.25 -25.49
CA SER A 267 20.11 2.48 -26.13
C SER A 267 21.30 3.35 -26.58
N SER A 268 21.20 4.68 -26.48
CA SER A 268 22.29 5.57 -26.86
C SER A 268 23.47 5.44 -25.88
N PRO A 269 24.73 5.36 -26.34
CA PRO A 269 25.89 5.30 -25.46
C PRO A 269 26.05 6.56 -24.58
N ASP A 270 25.48 7.69 -25.00
CA ASP A 270 25.51 8.97 -24.29
C ASP A 270 24.32 9.16 -23.32
N TYR A 271 23.50 8.11 -23.14
CA TYR A 271 22.36 8.16 -22.23
C TYR A 271 22.80 8.05 -20.77
N HIS A 272 22.44 9.05 -19.97
CA HIS A 272 22.73 9.13 -18.53
C HIS A 272 21.48 9.39 -17.68
N GLY A 273 20.29 9.18 -18.26
CA GLY A 273 19.01 9.30 -17.56
C GLY A 273 18.64 8.03 -16.78
N PRO A 274 17.41 7.92 -16.26
CA PRO A 274 16.97 6.79 -15.45
C PRO A 274 16.90 5.47 -16.22
N GLN A 275 16.87 4.36 -15.50
CA GLN A 275 16.55 3.05 -16.06
C GLN A 275 15.05 2.94 -16.27
N ILE A 276 14.59 2.90 -17.54
CA ILE A 276 13.16 2.81 -17.87
C ILE A 276 12.88 1.42 -18.44
N TYR A 277 12.00 0.67 -17.76
CA TYR A 277 11.50 -0.62 -18.18
C TYR A 277 10.15 -0.45 -18.89
N PHE A 278 10.01 -1.09 -20.04
CA PHE A 278 8.79 -1.04 -20.85
C PHE A 278 8.64 -2.32 -21.68
N SER A 279 7.39 -2.77 -21.85
CA SER A 279 7.05 -3.93 -22.68
C SER A 279 7.01 -3.55 -24.15
N MET A 280 7.92 -4.12 -24.95
CA MET A 280 7.76 -4.18 -26.40
C MET A 280 7.07 -5.50 -26.70
N SER A 281 5.78 -5.48 -27.05
CA SER A 281 5.14 -6.72 -27.52
C SER A 281 5.85 -7.17 -28.80
N ASP A 282 6.37 -8.40 -28.82
CA ASP A 282 7.01 -9.03 -30.00
C ASP A 282 6.13 -8.99 -31.26
N GLY A 283 4.83 -8.73 -31.11
CA GLY A 283 3.86 -8.57 -32.20
C GLY A 283 3.96 -7.27 -33.01
N GLN A 284 4.77 -6.28 -32.61
CA GLN A 284 4.86 -5.01 -33.36
C GLN A 284 6.10 -4.87 -34.24
N GLN A 285 7.04 -5.82 -34.20
CA GLN A 285 8.10 -5.92 -35.22
C GLN A 285 7.64 -6.62 -36.51
N ASN A 286 6.51 -7.34 -36.45
CA ASN A 286 5.81 -7.87 -37.61
C ASN A 286 4.41 -7.25 -37.67
N THR A 287 4.30 -6.04 -38.24
CA THR A 287 3.02 -5.67 -38.86
C THR A 287 2.80 -6.60 -40.04
N LEU A 288 2.27 -7.80 -39.79
CA LEU A 288 1.42 -8.45 -40.78
C LEU A 288 0.29 -7.45 -40.96
N HIS A 289 0.36 -6.66 -42.03
CA HIS A 289 -0.67 -5.66 -42.34
C HIS A 289 -2.01 -6.37 -42.30
N ARG A 290 -2.89 -5.95 -41.38
CA ARG A 290 -4.27 -6.44 -41.44
C ARG A 290 -4.90 -5.94 -42.74
N PRO A 291 -5.75 -6.75 -43.39
CA PRO A 291 -6.59 -6.34 -44.52
C PRO A 291 -7.13 -4.93 -44.34
N LEU A 292 -7.13 -4.12 -45.41
CA LEU A 292 -7.67 -2.76 -45.35
C LEU A 292 -9.13 -2.75 -44.85
N ALA A 293 -9.91 -3.77 -45.21
CA ALA A 293 -11.26 -3.97 -44.73
C ALA A 293 -11.33 -4.13 -43.20
N ASP A 294 -10.41 -4.86 -42.59
CA ASP A 294 -10.35 -5.08 -41.14
C ASP A 294 -9.89 -3.80 -40.41
N ALA A 295 -8.96 -3.06 -41.02
CA ALA A 295 -8.51 -1.78 -40.49
C ALA A 295 -9.62 -0.74 -40.44
N VAL A 296 -10.46 -0.68 -41.48
CA VAL A 296 -11.56 0.28 -41.58
C VAL A 296 -12.75 -0.12 -40.72
N THR A 297 -13.11 -1.41 -40.66
CA THR A 297 -14.27 -1.88 -39.89
C THR A 297 -14.13 -1.64 -38.40
N ALA A 298 -12.90 -1.66 -37.87
CA ALA A 298 -12.60 -1.26 -36.50
C ALA A 298 -13.04 0.18 -36.15
N TRP A 299 -13.30 1.02 -37.17
CA TRP A 299 -13.78 2.39 -36.99
C TRP A 299 -15.31 2.55 -37.00
N PHE A 300 -16.06 1.48 -37.22
CA PHE A 300 -17.52 1.52 -37.33
C PHE A 300 -18.19 0.65 -36.24
N PRO A 301 -19.39 1.03 -35.78
CA PRO A 301 -20.17 0.24 -34.82
C PRO A 301 -20.57 -1.13 -35.39
N GLU A 302 -20.72 -2.14 -34.52
CA GLU A 302 -20.93 -3.56 -34.89
C GLU A 302 -22.07 -3.77 -35.90
N ASN A 303 -23.13 -2.97 -35.83
CA ASN A 303 -24.28 -3.05 -36.73
C ASN A 303 -23.99 -2.66 -38.19
N LYS A 304 -22.83 -2.05 -38.48
CA LYS A 304 -22.40 -1.65 -39.82
C LYS A 304 -21.09 -2.30 -40.25
N GLN A 305 -20.43 -3.06 -39.38
CA GLN A 305 -19.13 -3.65 -39.67
C GLN A 305 -19.18 -4.64 -40.84
N SER A 306 -20.25 -5.44 -40.97
CA SER A 306 -20.37 -6.39 -42.07
C SER A 306 -20.51 -5.69 -43.44
N ASP A 307 -21.32 -4.64 -43.52
CA ASP A 307 -21.53 -3.88 -44.75
C ASP A 307 -20.27 -3.10 -45.16
N VAL A 308 -19.59 -2.48 -44.18
CA VAL A 308 -18.34 -1.75 -44.41
C VAL A 308 -17.22 -2.71 -44.82
N SER A 309 -17.10 -3.87 -44.19
CA SER A 309 -16.11 -4.90 -44.55
C SER A 309 -16.27 -5.30 -46.03
N GLN A 310 -17.49 -5.59 -46.46
CA GLN A 310 -17.77 -5.98 -47.86
C GLN A 310 -17.43 -4.89 -48.86
N ILE A 311 -17.73 -3.62 -48.55
CA ILE A 311 -17.38 -2.48 -49.40
C ILE A 311 -15.86 -2.33 -49.51
N TRP A 312 -15.16 -2.43 -48.38
CA TRP A 312 -13.73 -2.15 -48.33
C TRP A 312 -12.83 -3.30 -48.78
N HIS A 313 -13.35 -4.53 -48.84
CA HIS A 313 -12.69 -5.64 -49.54
C HIS A 313 -12.47 -5.36 -51.04
N ALA A 314 -13.34 -4.56 -51.68
CA ALA A 314 -13.17 -4.20 -53.09
C ALA A 314 -11.93 -3.32 -53.33
N PHE A 315 -11.54 -2.52 -52.34
CA PHE A 315 -10.40 -1.59 -52.42
C PHE A 315 -9.08 -2.21 -51.96
N GLU A 316 -9.09 -3.48 -51.56
CA GLU A 316 -7.91 -4.15 -50.99
C GLU A 316 -6.80 -4.42 -52.01
N HIS A 317 -7.15 -4.46 -53.30
CA HIS A 317 -6.22 -4.67 -54.41
C HIS A 317 -5.71 -3.36 -55.02
N GLU A 318 -6.13 -2.19 -54.50
CA GLU A 318 -5.68 -0.89 -54.99
C GLU A 318 -4.25 -0.59 -54.55
N GLU A 319 -3.54 0.20 -55.37
CA GLU A 319 -2.19 0.62 -55.06
C GLU A 319 -2.16 1.41 -53.75
N HIS A 320 -1.21 1.10 -52.86
CA HIS A 320 -1.08 1.69 -51.52
C HIS A 320 -2.17 1.35 -50.49
N ALA A 321 -3.08 0.40 -50.76
CA ALA A 321 -4.07 -0.07 -49.78
C ALA A 321 -3.43 -0.51 -48.45
N ASN A 322 -2.28 -1.19 -48.50
CA ASN A 322 -1.52 -1.60 -47.31
C ASN A 322 -0.95 -0.42 -46.52
N THR A 323 -0.54 0.65 -47.21
CA THR A 323 -0.03 1.87 -46.57
C THR A 323 -1.16 2.64 -45.90
N PHE A 324 -2.34 2.68 -46.51
CA PHE A 324 -3.53 3.30 -45.93
C PHE A 324 -4.07 2.50 -44.74
N SER A 325 -4.08 1.17 -44.82
CA SER A 325 -4.38 0.29 -43.67
C SER A 325 -3.45 0.58 -42.49
N ALA A 326 -2.14 0.65 -42.73
CA ALA A 326 -1.16 0.99 -41.70
C ALA A 326 -1.35 2.41 -41.12
N PHE A 327 -1.80 3.38 -41.93
CA PHE A 327 -2.14 4.71 -41.47
C PHE A 327 -3.36 4.69 -40.54
N LEU A 328 -4.42 3.96 -40.89
CA LEU A 328 -5.63 3.84 -40.08
C LEU A 328 -5.34 3.15 -38.75
N ASP A 329 -4.50 2.12 -38.74
CA ASP A 329 -4.09 1.44 -37.52
C ASP A 329 -3.35 2.41 -36.59
N ARG A 330 -2.36 3.11 -37.15
CA ARG A 330 -1.59 4.11 -36.41
C ARG A 330 -2.44 5.27 -35.92
N LEU A 331 -3.46 5.67 -36.67
CA LEU A 331 -4.41 6.71 -36.28
C LEU A 331 -5.34 6.21 -35.16
N SER A 332 -5.76 4.94 -35.20
CA SER A 332 -6.62 4.32 -34.18
C SER A 332 -5.93 4.19 -32.82
N ASP A 333 -4.60 4.14 -32.82
CA ASP A 333 -3.76 4.17 -31.63
C ASP A 333 -3.63 5.57 -30.99
N THR A 334 -4.16 6.63 -31.63
CA THR A 334 -4.16 7.98 -31.04
C THR A 334 -5.42 8.24 -30.19
N VAL A 335 -5.26 9.00 -29.09
CA VAL A 335 -6.35 9.28 -28.12
C VAL A 335 -7.56 9.98 -28.75
N SER A 336 -7.33 10.85 -29.74
CA SER A 336 -8.39 11.52 -30.51
C SER A 336 -9.29 10.56 -31.30
N ALA A 337 -8.75 9.43 -31.75
CA ALA A 337 -9.51 8.41 -32.47
C ALA A 337 -10.35 7.53 -31.52
N ARG A 338 -9.77 7.12 -30.39
CA ARG A 338 -10.46 6.28 -29.39
C ARG A 338 -11.68 6.97 -28.76
N ASN A 339 -11.65 8.31 -28.64
CA ASN A 339 -12.78 9.09 -28.12
C ASN A 339 -13.95 9.23 -29.12
N TYR A 340 -13.70 9.19 -30.43
CA TYR A 340 -14.76 9.23 -31.46
C TYR A 340 -15.46 7.88 -31.66
N LEU A 341 -14.77 6.77 -31.39
CA LEU A 341 -15.29 5.40 -31.52
C LEU A 341 -16.18 4.95 -30.35
N ARG A 342 -16.27 5.75 -29.28
CA ARG A 342 -17.04 5.47 -28.06
C ARG A 342 -18.34 6.26 -27.92
N ILE A 343 -18.72 7.06 -28.91
CA ILE A 343 -20.02 7.75 -28.90
C ILE A 343 -21.06 6.77 -29.48
N PRO A 344 -22.15 6.47 -28.74
CA PRO A 344 -23.06 5.35 -29.02
C PRO A 344 -23.80 5.43 -30.36
#